data_AF-A0A485N1A9-F1
#
_entry.id   AF-A0A485N1A9-F1
#
_cell.length_a   1.000
_cell.length_b   1.000
_cell.length_c   1.000
_cell.angle_alpha   90.00
_cell.angle_beta   90.00
_cell.angle_gamma   90.00
#
_symmetry.space_group_name_H-M   'P 1'
#
loop_
_entity.id
_entity.type
_entity.pdbx_description
1 polymer ?
#
loop_
_entity_poly.entity_id
_entity_poly.type
_entity_poly.pdbx_seq_one_letter_code
_entity_poly.pdbx_strand_id
1 'polypeptide(L)'
;MSGNFASSSEQNNNSCETKTSSLRMSEKKCSWASYMTNSPTLIVMIGLPARGKTYVSKKLTRYLNWIGVPTKVFNLGVYRREAVKSYKSYDFFRHDNEEAMKIRKQCALVALQDVKAYLTEESGQIAVFDATNTTRERRDMILNFAKENSFKVFFVESVCDDPDVIAANILEVKVSSPDYPERNRENVMEDFLKRIECYKVTYRPLDPDSYDKDLSFIKVINVGQRFLVNRVQDYIQSKIVYYLMNIHVQPRTIYLCRHGESEFNLLGKIGGDSGLSARGKQFAQALRKFLGEQEIADLKVWTSQLKRTIQTAESLGVTYEQWKILNEIDAGVCEEMTYAEIEKQYPEEFALRDQEKYLYRYPGGESYQDLVQRLEPVIMELERQGNVLVISHQAVMRCLLAYFLDKGAATSGTWSFCFQMSYRT
;
A
#
# COMPACT_ATOMS: atom_id res chain seq x y z
N MET A 1 -78.98 -22.28 11.67
CA MET A 1 -78.03 -23.11 12.42
C MET A 1 -77.08 -23.77 11.42
N SER A 2 -75.77 -23.58 11.62
CA SER A 2 -74.63 -24.43 11.17
C SER A 2 -74.58 -24.94 9.71
N GLY A 3 -73.52 -24.77 8.92
CA GLY A 3 -72.17 -24.31 9.20
C GLY A 3 -71.31 -24.35 7.92
N ASN A 4 -70.16 -23.70 8.01
CA ASN A 4 -69.13 -23.45 6.98
C ASN A 4 -68.64 -24.70 6.23
N PHE A 5 -68.26 -24.51 4.95
CA PHE A 5 -66.94 -24.88 4.44
C PHE A 5 -66.53 -23.91 3.32
N ALA A 6 -65.41 -23.21 3.54
CA ALA A 6 -64.76 -22.32 2.59
C ALA A 6 -63.83 -23.13 1.67
N SER A 7 -63.78 -22.78 0.40
CA SER A 7 -62.69 -23.15 -0.51
C SER A 7 -62.23 -21.92 -1.29
N SER A 8 -60.91 -21.87 -1.43
CA SER A 8 -60.02 -20.80 -1.85
C SER A 8 -60.10 -20.42 -3.33
N SER A 9 -60.03 -19.12 -3.63
CA SER A 9 -59.45 -18.64 -4.89
C SER A 9 -58.64 -17.37 -4.63
N GLU A 10 -57.44 -17.37 -5.21
CA GLU A 10 -56.33 -16.44 -5.01
C GLU A 10 -56.57 -15.09 -5.67
N GLN A 11 -56.23 -14.00 -4.96
CA GLN A 11 -55.75 -12.76 -5.58
C GLN A 11 -54.57 -12.24 -4.75
N ASN A 12 -53.37 -12.51 -5.26
CA ASN A 12 -52.10 -12.15 -4.66
C ASN A 12 -51.69 -10.75 -5.15
N ASN A 13 -51.81 -9.75 -4.26
CA ASN A 13 -51.30 -8.40 -4.46
C ASN A 13 -49.92 -8.25 -3.80
N ASN A 14 -49.00 -7.59 -4.52
CA ASN A 14 -47.86 -6.81 -4.03
C ASN A 14 -46.97 -7.40 -2.91
N SER A 15 -45.93 -8.16 -3.28
CA SER A 15 -44.80 -8.46 -2.38
C SER A 15 -43.42 -8.56 -3.04
N CYS A 16 -43.25 -8.09 -4.29
CA CYS A 16 -41.98 -8.27 -5.02
C CYS A 16 -40.96 -7.13 -4.81
N GLU A 17 -41.39 -5.90 -4.50
CA GLU A 17 -40.48 -4.74 -4.45
C GLU A 17 -39.77 -4.52 -3.10
N THR A 18 -40.26 -5.10 -2.01
CA THR A 18 -39.68 -4.91 -0.66
C THR A 18 -38.61 -5.94 -0.29
N LYS A 19 -38.38 -6.98 -1.10
CA LYS A 19 -37.43 -8.06 -0.79
C LYS A 19 -36.01 -7.84 -1.34
N THR A 20 -35.81 -6.90 -2.26
CA THR A 20 -34.49 -6.62 -2.87
C THR A 20 -33.62 -5.69 -2.03
N SER A 21 -34.20 -4.88 -1.14
CA SER A 21 -33.43 -3.96 -0.28
C SER A 21 -32.79 -4.63 0.94
N SER A 22 -33.39 -5.71 1.47
CA SER A 22 -32.91 -6.38 2.70
C SER A 22 -31.77 -7.38 2.47
N LEU A 23 -31.52 -7.79 1.22
CA LEU A 23 -30.47 -8.78 0.89
C LEU A 23 -29.06 -8.17 0.74
N ARG A 24 -28.90 -6.84 0.77
CA ARG A 24 -27.58 -6.17 0.60
C ARG A 24 -26.74 -6.04 1.88
N MET A 25 -27.22 -6.54 3.03
CA MET A 25 -26.65 -6.18 4.34
C MET A 25 -25.76 -7.24 5.03
N SER A 26 -25.38 -8.36 4.41
CA SER A 26 -24.59 -9.40 5.11
C SER A 26 -23.36 -9.96 4.39
N GLU A 27 -22.90 -9.38 3.29
CA GLU A 27 -21.57 -9.70 2.75
C GLU A 27 -20.49 -8.93 3.50
N LYS A 28 -19.43 -9.63 3.97
CA LYS A 28 -18.26 -8.98 4.57
C LYS A 28 -17.71 -7.95 3.59
N LYS A 29 -17.83 -6.66 3.94
CA LYS A 29 -17.35 -5.51 3.16
C LYS A 29 -15.82 -5.50 3.14
N CYS A 30 -15.21 -6.32 2.28
CA CYS A 30 -13.76 -6.45 2.14
C CYS A 30 -13.34 -6.21 0.68
N SER A 31 -12.09 -5.77 0.45
CA SER A 31 -11.59 -5.62 -0.92
C SER A 31 -11.41 -6.98 -1.58
N TRP A 32 -11.30 -7.02 -2.91
CA TRP A 32 -11.01 -8.25 -3.64
C TRP A 32 -9.75 -8.96 -3.13
N ALA A 33 -8.67 -8.20 -2.86
CA ALA A 33 -7.43 -8.77 -2.34
C ALA A 33 -7.60 -9.36 -0.93
N SER A 34 -8.40 -8.70 -0.07
CA SER A 34 -8.71 -9.20 1.26
C SER A 34 -9.61 -10.44 1.23
N TYR A 35 -10.59 -10.46 0.32
CA TYR A 35 -11.46 -11.62 0.08
C TYR A 35 -10.66 -12.86 -0.33
N MET A 36 -9.62 -12.68 -1.16
CA MET A 36 -8.73 -13.76 -1.59
C MET A 36 -7.71 -14.22 -0.52
N THR A 37 -7.63 -13.52 0.61
CA THR A 37 -6.70 -13.84 1.70
C THR A 37 -7.38 -14.75 2.73
N ASN A 38 -7.22 -16.07 2.58
CA ASN A 38 -7.88 -17.08 3.42
C ASN A 38 -7.27 -17.20 4.83
N SER A 39 -6.04 -17.70 4.92
CA SER A 39 -5.32 -17.88 6.19
C SER A 39 -4.38 -16.70 6.44
N PRO A 40 -4.27 -16.21 7.69
CA PRO A 40 -3.30 -15.16 8.01
C PRO A 40 -1.88 -15.55 7.57
N THR A 41 -1.13 -14.57 7.07
CA THR A 41 0.22 -14.79 6.54
C THR A 41 1.25 -14.00 7.32
N LEU A 42 2.31 -14.69 7.76
CA LEU A 42 3.50 -14.10 8.35
C LEU A 42 4.58 -13.93 7.28
N ILE A 43 4.83 -12.68 6.90
CA ILE A 43 5.96 -12.33 6.03
C ILE A 43 7.19 -12.17 6.89
N VAL A 44 8.24 -12.94 6.62
CA VAL A 44 9.46 -12.95 7.43
C VAL A 44 10.61 -12.38 6.62
N MET A 45 11.11 -11.21 7.04
CA MET A 45 12.26 -10.58 6.38
C MET A 45 13.55 -11.31 6.75
N ILE A 46 14.44 -11.52 5.78
CA ILE A 46 15.77 -12.10 5.99
C ILE A 46 16.83 -11.20 5.34
N GLY A 47 18.00 -11.12 5.99
CA GLY A 47 19.19 -10.54 5.38
C GLY A 47 20.03 -9.74 6.37
N LEU A 48 21.25 -9.44 5.97
CA LEU A 48 22.20 -8.67 6.77
C LEU A 48 21.69 -7.22 7.04
N PRO A 49 22.20 -6.52 8.07
CA PRO A 49 21.88 -5.10 8.31
C PRO A 49 22.16 -4.22 7.07
N ALA A 50 21.43 -3.11 6.89
CA ALA A 50 21.57 -2.19 5.73
C ALA A 50 21.30 -2.81 4.33
N ARG A 51 20.49 -3.88 4.25
CA ARG A 51 20.02 -4.48 2.98
C ARG A 51 18.58 -4.04 2.62
N GLY A 52 18.14 -2.86 3.05
CA GLY A 52 16.81 -2.34 2.69
C GLY A 52 15.58 -3.07 3.28
N LYS A 53 15.75 -4.04 4.20
CA LYS A 53 14.62 -4.79 4.79
C LYS A 53 13.49 -3.91 5.31
N THR A 54 13.81 -2.97 6.21
CA THR A 54 12.81 -2.05 6.78
C THR A 54 12.14 -1.18 5.73
N TYR A 55 12.86 -0.78 4.68
CA TYR A 55 12.28 -0.04 3.55
C TYR A 55 11.25 -0.91 2.81
N VAL A 56 11.64 -2.14 2.46
CA VAL A 56 10.75 -3.12 1.81
C VAL A 56 9.55 -3.44 2.69
N SER A 57 9.74 -3.68 3.99
CA SER A 57 8.64 -3.96 4.93
C SER A 57 7.62 -2.82 4.95
N LYS A 58 8.08 -1.57 5.09
CA LYS A 58 7.17 -0.41 5.11
C LYS A 58 6.46 -0.21 3.78
N LYS A 59 7.17 -0.27 2.65
CA LYS A 59 6.56 -0.13 1.31
C LYS A 59 5.56 -1.25 1.02
N LEU A 60 5.89 -2.49 1.40
CA LEU A 60 5.02 -3.65 1.19
C LEU A 60 3.76 -3.54 2.05
N THR A 61 3.89 -3.19 3.33
CA THR A 61 2.75 -2.95 4.21
C THR A 61 1.85 -1.82 3.72
N ARG A 62 2.43 -0.71 3.26
CA ARG A 62 1.68 0.41 2.66
C ARG A 62 0.86 -0.05 1.46
N TYR A 63 1.49 -0.80 0.55
CA TYR A 63 0.82 -1.37 -0.62
C TYR A 63 -0.32 -2.33 -0.25
N LEU A 64 -0.05 -3.29 0.64
CA LEU A 64 -1.04 -4.27 1.06
C LEU A 64 -2.24 -3.61 1.74
N ASN A 65 -2.02 -2.63 2.62
CA ASN A 65 -3.09 -1.86 3.25
C ASN A 65 -3.88 -1.04 2.21
N TRP A 66 -3.20 -0.43 1.24
CA TRP A 66 -3.85 0.38 0.21
C TRP A 66 -4.77 -0.47 -0.68
N ILE A 67 -4.39 -1.68 -1.06
CA ILE A 67 -5.28 -2.63 -1.76
C ILE A 67 -6.33 -3.29 -0.83
N GLY A 68 -6.36 -2.91 0.45
CA GLY A 68 -7.37 -3.29 1.43
C GLY A 68 -7.07 -4.57 2.23
N VAL A 69 -5.82 -5.05 2.25
CA VAL A 69 -5.38 -6.20 3.05
C VAL A 69 -4.74 -5.70 4.36
N PRO A 70 -5.40 -5.84 5.53
CA PRO A 70 -4.90 -5.34 6.80
C PRO A 70 -3.53 -5.92 7.14
N THR A 71 -2.52 -5.05 7.15
CA THR A 71 -1.12 -5.43 7.31
C THR A 71 -0.40 -4.56 8.34
N LYS A 72 0.41 -5.17 9.21
CA LYS A 72 1.21 -4.46 10.25
C LYS A 72 2.67 -4.93 10.25
N VAL A 73 3.60 -3.99 10.43
CA VAL A 73 5.04 -4.29 10.58
C VAL A 73 5.41 -4.43 12.05
N PHE A 74 6.15 -5.49 12.36
CA PHE A 74 6.74 -5.75 13.68
C PHE A 74 8.26 -5.63 13.54
N ASN A 75 8.80 -4.44 13.84
CA ASN A 75 10.23 -4.15 13.69
C ASN A 75 10.99 -4.51 14.97
N LEU A 76 11.80 -5.56 14.90
CA LEU A 76 12.51 -6.08 16.07
C LEU A 76 13.58 -5.13 16.64
N GLY A 77 14.00 -4.15 15.84
CA GLY A 77 14.85 -3.07 16.30
C GLY A 77 14.17 -2.17 17.34
N VAL A 78 12.85 -1.95 17.23
CA VAL A 78 12.03 -1.16 18.17
C VAL A 78 11.94 -1.89 19.51
N TYR A 79 11.47 -3.13 19.51
CA TYR A 79 11.40 -4.00 20.69
C TYR A 79 12.73 -4.07 21.45
N ARG A 80 13.84 -4.22 20.72
CA ARG A 80 15.18 -4.26 21.34
C ARG A 80 15.58 -2.93 21.95
N ARG A 81 15.25 -1.79 21.35
CA ARG A 81 15.57 -0.46 21.92
C ARG A 81 14.75 -0.16 23.18
N GLU A 82 13.51 -0.63 23.23
CA GLU A 82 12.67 -0.51 24.44
C GLU A 82 13.18 -1.40 25.57
N ALA A 83 13.62 -2.61 25.25
CA ALA A 83 14.21 -3.53 26.22
C ALA A 83 15.60 -3.08 26.70
N VAL A 84 16.40 -2.46 25.83
CA VAL A 84 17.79 -2.06 26.11
C VAL A 84 17.90 -0.53 26.04
N LYS A 85 17.77 0.12 27.20
CA LYS A 85 17.72 1.59 27.33
C LYS A 85 18.95 2.36 26.81
N SER A 86 20.08 1.71 26.56
CA SER A 86 21.25 2.36 25.93
C SER A 86 21.99 1.42 24.98
N TYR A 87 22.27 1.94 23.78
CA TYR A 87 23.13 1.28 22.79
C TYR A 87 24.59 1.56 23.12
N LYS A 88 25.42 0.51 23.27
CA LYS A 88 26.86 0.68 23.55
C LYS A 88 27.73 0.64 22.29
N SER A 89 27.65 -0.45 21.52
CA SER A 89 28.46 -0.69 20.31
C SER A 89 27.99 -1.94 19.56
N TYR A 90 28.68 -2.29 18.48
CA TYR A 90 28.58 -3.55 17.76
C TYR A 90 28.76 -4.81 18.66
N ASP A 91 29.40 -4.70 19.83
CA ASP A 91 29.66 -5.84 20.73
C ASP A 91 28.38 -6.53 21.22
N PHE A 92 27.28 -5.78 21.30
CA PHE A 92 25.95 -6.34 21.59
C PHE A 92 25.48 -7.33 20.51
N PHE A 93 26.00 -7.25 19.29
CA PHE A 93 25.55 -8.08 18.17
C PHE A 93 26.41 -9.32 17.94
N ARG A 94 27.52 -9.47 18.65
CA ARG A 94 28.36 -10.66 18.53
C ARG A 94 27.58 -11.93 18.86
N HIS A 95 27.96 -13.03 18.23
CA HIS A 95 27.29 -14.32 18.38
C HIS A 95 27.71 -15.05 19.66
N ASP A 96 28.89 -14.73 20.19
CA ASP A 96 29.46 -15.24 21.45
C ASP A 96 29.01 -14.42 22.69
N ASN A 97 28.25 -13.34 22.49
CA ASN A 97 27.65 -12.58 23.58
C ASN A 97 26.32 -13.24 24.02
N GLU A 98 26.41 -14.19 24.96
CA GLU A 98 25.28 -14.99 25.44
C GLU A 98 24.14 -14.13 26.02
N GLU A 99 24.47 -13.11 26.82
CA GLU A 99 23.49 -12.21 27.41
C GLU A 99 22.72 -11.44 26.34
N ALA A 100 23.42 -10.84 25.37
CA ALA A 100 22.77 -10.12 24.28
C ALA A 100 22.00 -11.05 23.34
N MET A 101 22.45 -12.29 23.13
CA MET A 101 21.70 -13.32 22.41
C MET A 101 20.39 -13.66 23.12
N LYS A 102 20.41 -13.83 24.45
CA LYS A 102 19.22 -14.08 25.27
C LYS A 102 18.22 -12.92 25.18
N ILE A 103 18.68 -11.68 25.30
CA ILE A 103 17.84 -10.48 25.16
C ILE A 103 17.22 -10.42 23.75
N ARG A 104 18.03 -10.57 22.69
CA ARG A 104 17.53 -10.54 21.30
C ARG A 104 16.53 -11.66 21.01
N LYS A 105 16.71 -12.85 21.61
CA LYS A 105 15.77 -13.96 21.51
C LYS A 105 14.46 -13.61 22.23
N GLN A 106 14.54 -13.05 23.43
CA GLN A 106 13.34 -12.61 24.18
C GLN A 106 12.54 -11.55 23.41
N CYS A 107 13.20 -10.54 22.84
CA CYS A 107 12.53 -9.55 22.00
C CYS A 107 11.79 -10.20 20.82
N ALA A 108 12.38 -11.21 20.18
CA ALA A 108 11.74 -11.95 19.10
C ALA A 108 10.48 -12.69 19.57
N LEU A 109 10.51 -13.30 20.75
CA LEU A 109 9.36 -13.99 21.32
C LEU A 109 8.22 -13.02 21.66
N VAL A 110 8.54 -11.87 22.27
CA VAL A 110 7.54 -10.83 22.56
C VAL A 110 6.91 -10.31 21.27
N ALA A 111 7.71 -10.00 20.25
CA ALA A 111 7.17 -9.55 18.97
C ALA A 111 6.31 -10.62 18.28
N LEU A 112 6.63 -11.91 18.41
CA LEU A 112 5.78 -12.99 17.89
C LEU A 112 4.46 -13.13 18.67
N GLN A 113 4.43 -12.84 19.97
CA GLN A 113 3.18 -12.77 20.73
C GLN A 113 2.29 -11.64 20.22
N ASP A 114 2.85 -10.47 19.93
CA ASP A 114 2.09 -9.36 19.35
C ASP A 114 1.63 -9.66 17.92
N VAL A 115 2.43 -10.40 17.14
CA VAL A 115 2.01 -10.92 15.82
C VAL A 115 0.79 -11.82 15.97
N LYS A 116 0.79 -12.73 16.96
CA LYS A 116 -0.34 -13.60 17.23
C LYS A 116 -1.58 -12.78 17.54
N ALA A 117 -1.51 -11.89 18.53
CA ALA A 117 -2.61 -11.03 18.93
C ALA A 117 -3.17 -10.25 17.74
N TYR A 118 -2.30 -9.67 16.91
CA TYR A 118 -2.74 -8.95 15.71
C TYR A 118 -3.51 -9.83 14.71
N LEU A 119 -3.00 -11.02 14.43
CA LEU A 119 -3.60 -11.92 13.43
C LEU A 119 -4.82 -12.71 13.94
N THR A 120 -4.98 -12.87 15.26
CA THR A 120 -6.09 -13.65 15.84
C THR A 120 -7.15 -12.80 16.55
N GLU A 121 -6.79 -11.63 17.08
CA GLU A 121 -7.65 -10.80 17.93
C GLU A 121 -7.95 -9.44 17.28
N GLU A 122 -7.00 -8.83 16.58
CA GLU A 122 -7.15 -7.49 15.97
C GLU A 122 -7.64 -7.52 14.50
N SER A 123 -8.11 -8.66 14.00
CA SER A 123 -8.56 -8.85 12.60
C SER A 123 -7.48 -8.55 11.53
N GLY A 124 -6.20 -8.66 11.90
CA GLY A 124 -5.08 -8.56 10.96
C GLY A 124 -5.03 -9.74 10.00
N GLN A 125 -4.68 -9.50 8.74
CA GLN A 125 -4.51 -10.57 7.74
C GLN A 125 -3.03 -10.89 7.47
N ILE A 126 -2.15 -9.89 7.53
CA ILE A 126 -0.72 -10.07 7.26
C ILE A 126 0.13 -9.39 8.32
N ALA A 127 1.09 -10.13 8.88
CA ALA A 127 2.12 -9.58 9.75
C ALA A 127 3.47 -9.58 9.03
N VAL A 128 4.17 -8.45 9.02
CA VAL A 128 5.53 -8.35 8.47
C VAL A 128 6.53 -8.32 9.61
N PHE A 129 7.26 -9.42 9.79
CA PHE A 129 8.27 -9.58 10.83
C PHE A 129 9.64 -9.09 10.34
N ASP A 130 9.94 -7.82 10.63
CA ASP A 130 11.16 -7.12 10.18
C ASP A 130 12.31 -7.32 11.18
N ALA A 131 13.15 -8.33 10.88
CA ALA A 131 14.39 -8.61 11.58
C ALA A 131 15.45 -9.16 10.61
N THR A 132 16.65 -9.48 11.10
CA THR A 132 17.70 -10.08 10.24
C THR A 132 17.42 -11.54 9.90
N ASN A 133 16.92 -12.34 10.85
CA ASN A 133 16.55 -13.76 10.68
C ASN A 133 17.57 -14.59 9.87
N THR A 134 18.85 -14.30 10.08
CA THR A 134 19.98 -14.80 9.29
C THR A 134 20.35 -16.25 9.59
N THR A 135 19.86 -16.85 10.68
CA THR A 135 20.19 -18.23 11.07
C THR A 135 19.03 -19.19 10.83
N ARG A 136 19.32 -20.45 10.51
CA ARG A 136 18.31 -21.51 10.35
C ARG A 136 17.50 -21.72 11.62
N GLU A 137 18.17 -21.83 12.78
CA GLU A 137 17.52 -21.97 14.09
C GLU A 137 16.46 -20.89 14.35
N ARG A 138 16.75 -19.62 14.00
CA ARG A 138 15.78 -18.54 14.16
C ARG A 138 14.57 -18.71 13.25
N ARG A 139 14.78 -19.16 12.00
CA ARG A 139 13.70 -19.40 11.04
C ARG A 139 12.85 -20.61 11.44
N ASP A 140 13.47 -21.68 11.93
CA ASP A 140 12.77 -22.86 12.43
C ASP A 140 11.89 -22.53 13.63
N MET A 141 12.37 -21.68 14.55
CA MET A 141 11.57 -21.14 15.66
C MET A 141 10.32 -20.40 15.16
N ILE A 142 10.45 -19.57 14.11
CA ILE A 142 9.34 -18.82 13.53
C ILE A 142 8.37 -19.75 12.79
N LEU A 143 8.89 -20.75 12.07
CA LEU A 143 8.09 -21.76 11.38
C LEU A 143 7.26 -22.60 12.37
N ASN A 144 7.85 -23.02 13.49
CA ASN A 144 7.13 -23.75 14.54
C ASN A 144 6.01 -22.89 15.14
N PHE A 145 6.31 -21.63 15.47
CA PHE A 145 5.31 -20.67 15.92
C PHE A 145 4.16 -20.51 14.91
N ALA A 146 4.48 -20.36 13.63
CA ALA A 146 3.46 -20.21 12.58
C ALA A 146 2.61 -21.48 12.44
N LYS A 147 3.24 -22.67 12.49
CA LYS A 147 2.56 -23.96 12.43
C LYS A 147 1.58 -24.16 13.59
N GLU A 148 2.00 -23.84 14.81
CA GLU A 148 1.16 -23.94 16.02
C GLU A 148 -0.08 -23.04 15.95
N ASN A 149 0.01 -21.89 15.27
CA ASN A 149 -1.09 -20.94 15.14
C ASN A 149 -1.79 -21.01 13.77
N SER A 150 -1.46 -22.00 12.93
CA SER A 150 -2.02 -22.17 11.57
C SER A 150 -1.84 -20.95 10.65
N PHE A 151 -0.72 -20.24 10.80
CA PHE A 151 -0.34 -19.14 9.91
C PHE A 151 0.48 -19.67 8.73
N LYS A 152 0.25 -19.09 7.55
CA LYS A 152 1.17 -19.27 6.41
C LYS A 152 2.45 -18.47 6.64
N VAL A 153 3.55 -18.91 6.05
CA VAL A 153 4.84 -18.19 6.13
C VAL A 153 5.34 -17.92 4.71
N PHE A 154 5.74 -16.67 4.47
CA PHE A 154 6.38 -16.27 3.21
C PHE A 154 7.66 -15.48 3.52
N PHE A 155 8.82 -15.99 3.12
CA PHE A 155 10.09 -15.31 3.40
C PHE A 155 10.45 -14.31 2.31
N VAL A 156 10.95 -13.15 2.71
CA VAL A 156 11.52 -12.13 1.80
C VAL A 156 12.97 -11.91 2.21
N GLU A 157 13.89 -12.50 1.47
CA GLU A 157 15.32 -12.35 1.71
C GLU A 157 15.92 -11.26 0.82
N SER A 158 16.51 -10.23 1.42
CA SER A 158 17.25 -9.20 0.69
C SER A 158 18.74 -9.48 0.75
N VAL A 159 19.33 -9.78 -0.42
CA VAL A 159 20.75 -10.07 -0.62
C VAL A 159 21.35 -8.92 -1.41
N CYS A 160 22.36 -8.27 -0.86
CA CYS A 160 23.10 -7.22 -1.56
C CYS A 160 24.56 -7.27 -1.13
N ASP A 161 25.42 -7.46 -2.13
CA ASP A 161 26.88 -7.54 -1.99
C ASP A 161 27.59 -6.34 -2.63
N ASP A 162 26.82 -5.42 -3.22
CA ASP A 162 27.31 -4.16 -3.79
C ASP A 162 27.72 -3.18 -2.67
N PRO A 163 29.02 -2.82 -2.58
CA PRO A 163 29.52 -1.96 -1.51
C PRO A 163 28.98 -0.54 -1.57
N ASP A 164 28.70 0.00 -2.77
CA ASP A 164 28.21 1.37 -2.94
C ASP A 164 26.77 1.48 -2.46
N VAL A 165 25.94 0.48 -2.80
CA VAL A 165 24.57 0.37 -2.28
C VAL A 165 24.56 0.23 -0.76
N ILE A 166 25.45 -0.59 -0.20
CA ILE A 166 25.54 -0.78 1.25
C ILE A 166 25.94 0.54 1.93
N ALA A 167 26.94 1.24 1.40
CA ALA A 167 27.39 2.52 1.93
C ALA A 167 26.28 3.58 1.88
N ALA A 168 25.60 3.72 0.74
CA ALA A 168 24.47 4.62 0.58
C ALA A 168 23.36 4.33 1.60
N ASN A 169 22.97 3.05 1.77
CA ASN A 169 21.96 2.65 2.74
C ASN A 169 22.38 2.96 4.20
N ILE A 170 23.66 2.85 4.54
CA ILE A 170 24.12 3.20 5.89
C ILE A 170 24.02 4.71 6.10
N LEU A 171 24.48 5.50 5.14
CA LEU A 171 24.46 6.96 5.22
C LEU A 171 23.04 7.53 5.31
N GLU A 172 22.11 7.02 4.50
CA GLU A 172 20.76 7.56 4.39
C GLU A 172 19.91 7.29 5.63
N VAL A 173 19.90 6.04 6.14
CA VAL A 173 18.93 5.61 7.17
C VAL A 173 19.56 5.15 8.49
N LYS A 174 20.88 5.00 8.57
CA LYS A 174 21.53 4.51 9.81
C LYS A 174 22.29 5.59 10.57
N VAL A 175 22.80 6.61 9.89
CA VAL A 175 23.36 7.80 10.53
C VAL A 175 22.31 8.56 11.34
N SER A 176 21.07 8.61 10.86
CA SER A 176 19.92 9.24 11.53
C SER A 176 19.13 8.28 12.43
N SER A 177 19.63 7.04 12.64
CA SER A 177 18.90 6.04 13.42
C SER A 177 18.96 6.33 14.92
N PRO A 178 17.89 6.07 15.68
CA PRO A 178 17.90 6.17 17.14
C PRO A 178 18.91 5.23 17.84
N ASP A 179 19.48 4.27 17.11
CA ASP A 179 20.56 3.41 17.61
C ASP A 179 21.86 4.23 17.87
N TYR A 180 22.03 5.39 17.23
CA TYR A 180 23.22 6.22 17.35
C TYR A 180 22.82 7.62 17.88
N PRO A 181 23.22 8.00 19.11
CA PRO A 181 23.09 9.40 19.56
C PRO A 181 23.94 10.29 18.66
N GLU A 182 23.59 11.58 18.50
CA GLU A 182 24.33 12.58 17.70
C GLU A 182 25.85 12.46 17.91
N ARG A 183 26.50 11.69 17.06
CA ARG A 183 27.94 11.38 17.10
C ARG A 183 28.46 11.48 15.67
N ASN A 184 29.76 11.78 15.56
CA ASN A 184 30.46 11.93 14.29
C ASN A 184 30.11 10.77 13.33
N ARG A 185 29.71 11.11 12.09
CA ARG A 185 29.19 10.18 11.08
C ARG A 185 30.16 9.04 10.78
N GLU A 186 31.46 9.33 10.85
CA GLU A 186 32.54 8.37 10.62
C GLU A 186 32.52 7.23 11.65
N ASN A 187 32.31 7.55 12.93
CA ASN A 187 32.28 6.55 14.01
C ASN A 187 31.04 5.65 13.91
N VAL A 188 29.91 6.20 13.43
CA VAL A 188 28.68 5.43 13.20
C VAL A 188 28.87 4.43 12.05
N MET A 189 29.52 4.87 10.97
CA MET A 189 29.84 3.99 9.84
C MET A 189 30.72 2.82 10.28
N GLU A 190 31.81 3.09 11.00
CA GLU A 190 32.75 2.06 11.45
C GLU A 190 32.07 1.02 12.36
N ASP A 191 31.31 1.47 13.36
CA ASP A 191 30.56 0.58 14.25
C ASP A 191 29.53 -0.25 13.48
N PHE A 192 28.81 0.35 12.53
CA PHE A 192 27.80 -0.34 11.75
C PHE A 192 28.39 -1.39 10.80
N LEU A 193 29.57 -1.12 10.22
CA LEU A 193 30.30 -2.10 9.42
C LEU A 193 30.74 -3.29 10.28
N LYS A 194 31.30 -3.05 11.48
CA LYS A 194 31.63 -4.12 12.44
C LYS A 194 30.40 -4.92 12.85
N ARG A 195 29.26 -4.26 13.05
CA ARG A 195 27.97 -4.92 13.30
C ARG A 195 27.56 -5.84 12.16
N ILE A 196 27.74 -5.45 10.89
CA ILE A 196 27.47 -6.31 9.74
C ILE A 196 28.37 -7.56 9.78
N GLU A 197 29.66 -7.39 10.07
CA GLU A 197 30.60 -8.51 10.19
C GLU A 197 30.17 -9.51 11.26
N CYS A 198 29.67 -9.06 12.42
CA CYS A 198 29.11 -9.96 13.44
C CYS A 198 27.99 -10.88 12.90
N TYR A 199 27.13 -10.37 12.01
CA TYR A 199 26.06 -11.16 11.41
C TYR A 199 26.55 -12.08 10.29
N LYS A 200 27.57 -11.69 9.52
CA LYS A 200 28.14 -12.53 8.45
C LYS A 200 28.65 -13.87 8.98
N VAL A 201 29.25 -13.90 10.18
CA VAL A 201 29.80 -15.12 10.80
C VAL A 201 28.78 -16.27 10.88
N THR A 202 27.52 -15.94 11.14
CA THR A 202 26.45 -16.94 11.35
C THR A 202 25.38 -16.93 10.27
N TYR A 203 25.54 -16.11 9.23
CA TYR A 203 24.53 -15.99 8.18
C TYR A 203 24.48 -17.24 7.31
N ARG A 204 23.29 -17.86 7.30
CA ARG A 204 22.94 -18.97 6.40
C ARG A 204 21.81 -18.47 5.49
N PRO A 205 22.13 -18.03 4.26
CA PRO A 205 21.12 -17.64 3.28
C PRO A 205 20.09 -18.75 3.04
N LEU A 206 18.92 -18.42 2.49
CA LEU A 206 17.97 -19.46 2.06
C LEU A 206 18.59 -20.33 0.96
N ASP A 207 18.35 -21.62 1.01
CA ASP A 207 18.93 -22.63 0.11
C ASP A 207 17.81 -23.42 -0.58
N PRO A 208 17.37 -22.98 -1.79
CA PRO A 208 16.27 -23.63 -2.52
C PRO A 208 16.59 -25.06 -2.97
N ASP A 209 17.87 -25.42 -3.08
CA ASP A 209 18.29 -26.68 -3.67
C ASP A 209 18.38 -27.80 -2.63
N SER A 210 18.49 -27.44 -1.34
CA SER A 210 18.57 -28.41 -0.24
C SER A 210 17.66 -28.06 0.94
N TYR A 211 18.13 -27.24 1.90
CA TYR A 211 17.47 -27.10 3.21
C TYR A 211 16.11 -26.40 3.14
N ASP A 212 15.99 -25.37 2.31
CA ASP A 212 14.81 -24.50 2.24
C ASP A 212 13.93 -24.80 1.01
N LYS A 213 14.13 -25.95 0.32
CA LYS A 213 13.45 -26.32 -0.94
C LYS A 213 11.92 -26.36 -0.87
N ASP A 214 11.38 -26.64 0.32
CA ASP A 214 9.95 -26.75 0.58
C ASP A 214 9.34 -25.45 1.13
N LEU A 215 10.16 -24.42 1.39
CA LEU A 215 9.71 -23.12 1.90
C LEU A 215 9.24 -22.20 0.79
N SER A 216 8.25 -21.36 1.10
CA SER A 216 7.74 -20.33 0.19
C SER A 216 8.48 -19.03 0.41
N PHE A 217 9.19 -18.54 -0.62
CA PHE A 217 10.03 -17.36 -0.47
C PHE A 217 10.36 -16.64 -1.78
N ILE A 218 10.84 -15.41 -1.62
CA ILE A 218 11.52 -14.64 -2.65
C ILE A 218 12.87 -14.13 -2.13
N LYS A 219 13.92 -14.33 -2.92
CA LYS A 219 15.20 -13.63 -2.77
C LYS A 219 15.22 -12.44 -3.70
N VAL A 220 15.43 -11.25 -3.15
CA VAL A 220 15.66 -10.01 -3.88
C VAL A 220 17.16 -9.74 -3.88
N ILE A 221 17.80 -9.86 -5.04
CA ILE A 221 19.26 -9.81 -5.18
C ILE A 221 19.66 -8.48 -5.82
N ASN A 222 20.63 -7.80 -5.20
CA ASN A 222 21.18 -6.51 -5.61
C ASN A 222 20.08 -5.51 -5.95
N VAL A 223 19.20 -5.26 -4.99
CA VAL A 223 18.16 -4.21 -5.08
C VAL A 223 17.21 -4.40 -6.27
N GLY A 224 16.87 -5.66 -6.55
CA GLY A 224 15.90 -6.01 -7.59
C GLY A 224 16.50 -6.25 -8.98
N GLN A 225 17.82 -6.33 -9.10
CA GLN A 225 18.46 -6.76 -10.35
C GLN A 225 18.11 -8.22 -10.72
N ARG A 226 17.99 -9.09 -9.71
CA ARG A 226 17.60 -10.49 -9.90
C ARG A 226 16.68 -10.95 -8.78
N PHE A 227 15.83 -11.92 -9.12
CA PHE A 227 14.91 -12.54 -8.19
C PHE A 227 15.01 -14.06 -8.28
N LEU A 228 14.90 -14.74 -7.14
CA LEU A 228 14.68 -16.18 -7.07
C LEU A 228 13.42 -16.39 -6.24
N VAL A 229 12.40 -16.98 -6.86
CA VAL A 229 11.09 -17.23 -6.24
C VAL A 229 10.93 -18.74 -6.09
N ASN A 230 10.55 -19.20 -4.90
CA ASN A 230 10.30 -20.61 -4.61
C ASN A 230 8.90 -20.80 -4.02
N ARG A 231 8.15 -21.79 -4.55
CA ARG A 231 6.87 -22.29 -4.03
C ARG A 231 5.86 -21.22 -3.58
N VAL A 232 5.44 -20.35 -4.49
CA VAL A 232 4.31 -19.43 -4.26
C VAL A 232 3.03 -20.25 -4.03
N GLN A 233 2.37 -20.05 -2.89
CA GLN A 233 1.27 -20.89 -2.43
C GLN A 233 -0.12 -20.34 -2.80
N ASP A 234 -0.25 -19.02 -2.93
CA ASP A 234 -1.55 -18.38 -3.11
C ASP A 234 -1.48 -17.02 -3.83
N TYR A 235 -2.65 -16.42 -3.99
CA TYR A 235 -2.84 -15.12 -4.64
C TYR A 235 -2.06 -14.00 -3.96
N ILE A 236 -2.04 -13.95 -2.63
CA ILE A 236 -1.41 -12.82 -1.95
C ILE A 236 0.11 -12.90 -2.03
N GLN A 237 0.68 -14.10 -1.96
CA GLN A 237 2.10 -14.32 -2.21
C GLN A 237 2.49 -13.96 -3.65
N SER A 238 1.68 -14.31 -4.65
CA SER A 238 1.97 -13.93 -6.04
C SER A 238 1.91 -12.40 -6.26
N LYS A 239 0.96 -11.71 -5.60
CA LYS A 239 0.90 -10.24 -5.58
C LYS A 239 2.10 -9.60 -4.87
N ILE A 240 2.56 -10.18 -3.76
CA ILE A 240 3.77 -9.71 -3.07
C ILE A 240 4.99 -9.85 -3.99
N VAL A 241 5.17 -11.00 -4.64
CA VAL A 241 6.24 -11.22 -5.61
C VAL A 241 6.17 -10.18 -6.73
N TYR A 242 5.01 -10.02 -7.35
CA TYR A 242 4.80 -9.05 -8.42
C TYR A 242 5.14 -7.61 -7.99
N TYR A 243 4.71 -7.19 -6.80
CA TYR A 243 5.05 -5.88 -6.26
C TYR A 243 6.56 -5.71 -6.06
N LEU A 244 7.21 -6.68 -5.42
CA LEU A 244 8.65 -6.64 -5.15
C LEU A 244 9.50 -6.60 -6.44
N MET A 245 9.00 -7.17 -7.54
CA MET A 245 9.64 -7.12 -8.84
C MET A 245 9.53 -5.76 -9.54
N ASN A 246 8.59 -4.90 -9.13
CA ASN A 246 8.36 -3.59 -9.75
C ASN A 246 8.92 -2.42 -8.93
N ILE A 247 9.25 -2.60 -7.66
CA ILE A 247 9.82 -1.52 -6.85
C ILE A 247 11.31 -1.31 -7.12
N HIS A 248 11.76 -0.06 -7.03
CA HIS A 248 13.18 0.28 -6.99
C HIS A 248 13.47 1.40 -5.97
N VAL A 249 14.73 1.48 -5.54
CA VAL A 249 15.19 2.44 -4.51
C VAL A 249 15.86 3.69 -5.09
N GLN A 250 16.08 3.74 -6.41
CA GLN A 250 16.66 4.93 -7.06
C GLN A 250 15.83 6.19 -6.72
N PRO A 251 16.47 7.30 -6.31
CA PRO A 251 15.79 8.58 -6.09
C PRO A 251 15.05 9.04 -7.34
N ARG A 252 13.84 9.55 -7.16
CA ARG A 252 12.97 10.04 -8.23
C ARG A 252 11.90 10.97 -7.69
N THR A 253 11.27 11.72 -8.58
CA THR A 253 10.17 12.63 -8.23
C THR A 253 8.90 12.29 -8.99
N ILE A 254 7.80 12.15 -8.26
CA ILE A 254 6.45 11.96 -8.82
C ILE A 254 5.67 13.25 -8.61
N TYR A 255 5.20 13.84 -9.69
CA TYR A 255 4.33 15.02 -9.70
C TYR A 255 2.90 14.57 -9.93
N LEU A 256 1.98 15.02 -9.09
CA LEU A 256 0.56 14.75 -9.22
C LEU A 256 -0.19 16.07 -9.32
N CYS A 257 -1.01 16.24 -10.34
CA CYS A 257 -1.94 17.35 -10.42
C CYS A 257 -3.27 16.91 -11.04
N ARG A 258 -4.30 17.73 -10.87
CA ARG A 258 -5.54 17.60 -11.63
C ARG A 258 -5.35 18.22 -13.02
N HIS A 259 -6.30 17.95 -13.91
CA HIS A 259 -6.54 18.81 -15.07
C HIS A 259 -6.74 20.28 -14.63
N GLY A 260 -6.48 21.22 -15.55
CA GLY A 260 -6.92 22.61 -15.36
C GLY A 260 -8.44 22.70 -15.18
N GLU A 261 -8.94 23.75 -14.53
CA GLU A 261 -10.38 23.96 -14.31
C GLU A 261 -11.21 23.72 -15.59
N SER A 262 -12.26 22.91 -15.51
CA SER A 262 -13.15 22.59 -16.64
C SER A 262 -14.47 23.36 -16.58
N GLU A 263 -15.22 23.36 -17.68
CA GLU A 263 -16.56 23.97 -17.72
C GLU A 263 -17.51 23.35 -16.67
N PHE A 264 -17.45 22.03 -16.44
CA PHE A 264 -18.24 21.40 -15.39
C PHE A 264 -17.79 21.78 -13.98
N ASN A 265 -16.51 22.13 -13.77
CA ASN A 265 -16.09 22.66 -12.47
C ASN A 265 -16.75 24.02 -12.19
N LEU A 266 -16.85 24.89 -13.20
CA LEU A 266 -17.54 26.19 -13.06
C LEU A 266 -19.03 26.02 -12.76
N LEU A 267 -19.66 24.99 -13.34
CA LEU A 267 -21.07 24.67 -13.12
C LEU A 267 -21.33 23.82 -11.86
N GLY A 268 -20.28 23.39 -11.14
CA GLY A 268 -20.41 22.50 -9.98
C GLY A 268 -20.92 21.08 -10.32
N LYS A 269 -20.78 20.66 -11.58
CA LYS A 269 -21.19 19.33 -12.08
C LYS A 269 -20.09 18.30 -11.89
N ILE A 270 -20.47 17.07 -11.53
CA ILE A 270 -19.54 15.93 -11.41
C ILE A 270 -19.48 15.13 -12.71
N GLY A 271 -18.40 14.35 -12.90
CA GLY A 271 -18.27 13.46 -14.05
C GLY A 271 -18.11 14.18 -15.39
N GLY A 272 -18.66 13.58 -16.44
CA GLY A 272 -18.71 14.03 -17.83
C GLY A 272 -17.34 14.13 -18.51
N ASP A 273 -17.35 14.68 -19.72
CA ASP A 273 -16.15 14.89 -20.54
C ASP A 273 -16.01 16.34 -21.06
N SER A 274 -16.35 17.31 -20.20
CA SER A 274 -16.19 18.73 -20.51
C SER A 274 -14.72 19.12 -20.71
N GLY A 275 -14.50 20.13 -21.57
CA GLY A 275 -13.18 20.72 -21.83
C GLY A 275 -12.75 21.74 -20.78
N LEU A 276 -11.53 22.26 -20.93
CA LEU A 276 -10.95 23.30 -20.07
C LEU A 276 -11.67 24.65 -20.22
N SER A 277 -11.87 25.32 -19.07
CA SER A 277 -12.25 26.73 -19.00
C SER A 277 -11.10 27.63 -19.47
N ALA A 278 -11.38 28.93 -19.60
CA ALA A 278 -10.34 29.93 -19.90
C ALA A 278 -9.22 29.91 -18.84
N ARG A 279 -9.56 29.79 -17.55
CA ARG A 279 -8.59 29.64 -16.46
C ARG A 279 -7.88 28.29 -16.48
N GLY A 280 -8.57 27.21 -16.86
CA GLY A 280 -7.96 25.90 -17.05
C GLY A 280 -6.86 25.91 -18.12
N LYS A 281 -7.06 26.63 -19.22
CA LYS A 281 -6.04 26.83 -20.27
C LYS A 281 -4.85 27.65 -19.75
N GLN A 282 -5.10 28.69 -18.95
CA GLN A 282 -4.03 29.47 -18.29
C GLN A 282 -3.20 28.60 -17.33
N PHE A 283 -3.85 27.73 -16.54
CA PHE A 283 -3.15 26.76 -15.69
C PHE A 283 -2.24 25.84 -16.51
N ALA A 284 -2.72 25.33 -17.65
CA ALA A 284 -1.91 24.44 -18.49
C ALA A 284 -0.63 25.14 -19.02
N GLN A 285 -0.72 26.43 -19.35
CA GLN A 285 0.45 27.24 -19.73
C GLN A 285 1.39 27.51 -18.53
N ALA A 286 0.84 27.76 -17.35
CA ALA A 286 1.64 27.90 -16.12
C ALA A 286 2.37 26.59 -15.76
N LEU A 287 1.70 25.45 -15.94
CA LEU A 287 2.28 24.12 -15.74
C LEU A 287 3.44 23.87 -16.71
N ARG A 288 3.29 24.24 -17.98
CA ARG A 288 4.39 24.19 -18.97
C ARG A 288 5.61 25.00 -18.48
N LYS A 289 5.38 26.23 -18.03
CA LYS A 289 6.46 27.10 -17.52
C LYS A 289 7.13 26.46 -16.30
N PHE A 290 6.34 25.97 -15.35
CA PHE A 290 6.85 25.27 -14.17
C PHE A 290 7.75 24.09 -14.54
N LEU A 291 7.32 23.21 -15.45
CA LEU A 291 8.13 22.06 -15.87
C LEU A 291 9.43 22.49 -16.56
N GLY A 292 9.38 23.57 -17.36
CA GLY A 292 10.58 24.14 -17.97
C GLY A 292 11.58 24.68 -16.95
N GLU A 293 11.11 25.26 -15.84
CA GLU A 293 11.96 25.77 -14.75
C GLU A 293 12.54 24.65 -13.86
N GLN A 294 11.90 23.48 -13.81
CA GLN A 294 12.38 22.35 -13.00
C GLN A 294 13.45 21.51 -13.71
N GLU A 295 13.61 21.64 -15.04
CA GLU A 295 14.59 20.91 -15.85
C GLU A 295 14.64 19.39 -15.55
N ILE A 296 13.47 18.76 -15.45
CA ILE A 296 13.35 17.37 -15.01
C ILE A 296 13.79 16.43 -16.13
N ALA A 297 14.90 15.71 -15.90
CA ALA A 297 15.38 14.68 -16.82
C ALA A 297 14.37 13.53 -16.99
N ASP A 298 14.20 13.10 -18.24
CA ASP A 298 13.39 11.95 -18.65
C ASP A 298 11.96 11.92 -18.08
N LEU A 299 11.34 13.10 -17.95
CA LEU A 299 9.98 13.23 -17.41
C LEU A 299 8.95 12.53 -18.32
N LYS A 300 8.26 11.53 -17.77
CA LYS A 300 7.08 10.94 -18.39
C LYS A 300 5.82 11.68 -17.99
N VAL A 301 4.89 11.86 -18.92
CA VAL A 301 3.60 12.52 -18.65
C VAL A 301 2.46 11.55 -18.94
N TRP A 302 1.59 11.35 -17.96
CA TRP A 302 0.41 10.50 -18.07
C TRP A 302 -0.87 11.30 -17.88
N THR A 303 -1.87 10.99 -18.68
CA THR A 303 -3.21 11.57 -18.60
C THR A 303 -4.26 10.48 -18.48
N SER A 304 -5.48 10.88 -18.10
CA SER A 304 -6.65 10.07 -18.40
C SER A 304 -7.01 10.12 -19.90
N GLN A 305 -8.07 9.44 -20.31
CA GLN A 305 -8.66 9.58 -21.64
C GLN A 305 -9.70 10.72 -21.73
N LEU A 306 -9.97 11.42 -20.62
CA LEU A 306 -10.91 12.53 -20.59
C LEU A 306 -10.26 13.84 -21.08
N LYS A 307 -11.02 14.57 -21.90
CA LYS A 307 -10.61 15.74 -22.68
C LYS A 307 -9.85 16.77 -21.87
N ARG A 308 -10.34 17.10 -20.66
CA ARG A 308 -9.70 18.08 -19.75
C ARG A 308 -8.26 17.73 -19.36
N THR A 309 -7.94 16.45 -19.15
CA THR A 309 -6.55 16.04 -18.84
C THR A 309 -5.67 16.09 -20.09
N ILE A 310 -6.22 15.68 -21.23
CA ILE A 310 -5.53 15.69 -22.52
C ILE A 310 -5.18 17.12 -22.93
N GLN A 311 -6.15 18.04 -22.90
CA GLN A 311 -5.94 19.46 -23.22
C GLN A 311 -4.91 20.14 -22.29
N THR A 312 -4.83 19.69 -21.04
CA THR A 312 -3.81 20.17 -20.10
C THR A 312 -2.42 19.70 -20.55
N ALA A 313 -2.27 18.43 -20.94
CA ALA A 313 -1.00 17.88 -21.41
C ALA A 313 -0.57 18.40 -22.80
N GLU A 314 -1.51 18.60 -23.73
CA GLU A 314 -1.26 19.17 -25.06
C GLU A 314 -0.54 20.52 -24.97
N SER A 315 -0.87 21.33 -23.96
CA SER A 315 -0.26 22.64 -23.74
C SER A 315 1.22 22.56 -23.35
N LEU A 316 1.69 21.41 -22.84
CA LEU A 316 3.06 21.23 -22.37
C LEU A 316 4.07 21.10 -23.52
N GLY A 317 3.62 20.68 -24.70
CA GLY A 317 4.49 20.47 -25.87
C GLY A 317 5.44 19.28 -25.73
N VAL A 318 5.09 18.29 -24.91
CA VAL A 318 5.84 17.04 -24.72
C VAL A 318 4.97 15.83 -25.06
N THR A 319 5.57 14.67 -25.30
CA THR A 319 4.84 13.42 -25.48
C THR A 319 4.19 13.00 -24.17
N TYR A 320 2.94 12.51 -24.24
CA TYR A 320 2.19 11.99 -23.10
C TYR A 320 1.46 10.71 -23.46
N GLU A 321 1.19 9.89 -22.45
CA GLU A 321 0.46 8.63 -22.59
C GLU A 321 -0.93 8.75 -21.96
N GLN A 322 -1.95 8.24 -22.64
CA GLN A 322 -3.32 8.27 -22.16
C GLN A 322 -3.72 6.92 -21.56
N TRP A 323 -4.15 6.92 -20.31
CA TRP A 323 -4.51 5.72 -19.56
C TRP A 323 -5.99 5.77 -19.20
N LYS A 324 -6.80 4.85 -19.76
CA LYS A 324 -8.24 4.77 -19.43
C LYS A 324 -8.47 4.59 -17.94
N ILE A 325 -7.60 3.82 -17.27
CA ILE A 325 -7.67 3.57 -15.83
C ILE A 325 -7.34 4.80 -14.98
N LEU A 326 -6.92 5.92 -15.56
CA LEU A 326 -6.81 7.23 -14.90
C LEU A 326 -8.06 8.10 -15.06
N ASN A 327 -9.12 7.64 -15.74
CA ASN A 327 -10.39 8.37 -15.80
C ASN A 327 -10.96 8.61 -14.38
N GLU A 328 -11.72 9.70 -14.22
CA GLU A 328 -12.36 10.03 -12.94
C GLU A 328 -13.26 8.89 -12.47
N ILE A 329 -13.59 8.89 -11.17
CA ILE A 329 -14.60 8.00 -10.61
C ILE A 329 -15.91 8.11 -11.41
N ASP A 330 -16.46 6.97 -11.82
CA ASP A 330 -17.74 6.92 -12.53
C ASP A 330 -18.90 7.14 -11.55
N ALA A 331 -19.66 8.21 -11.73
CA ALA A 331 -20.82 8.54 -10.89
C ALA A 331 -22.11 7.85 -11.37
N GLY A 332 -22.07 7.00 -12.40
CA GLY A 332 -23.20 6.23 -12.92
C GLY A 332 -24.37 7.12 -13.29
N VAL A 333 -25.55 6.86 -12.71
CA VAL A 333 -26.76 7.67 -12.94
C VAL A 333 -26.63 9.13 -12.47
N CYS A 334 -25.61 9.46 -11.68
CA CYS A 334 -25.34 10.81 -11.18
C CYS A 334 -24.32 11.59 -12.03
N GLU A 335 -23.86 11.05 -13.16
CA GLU A 335 -22.99 11.76 -14.09
C GLU A 335 -23.64 13.07 -14.58
N GLU A 336 -22.82 14.11 -14.73
CA GLU A 336 -23.21 15.45 -15.21
C GLU A 336 -24.20 16.23 -14.32
N MET A 337 -24.48 15.74 -13.11
CA MET A 337 -25.30 16.41 -12.11
C MET A 337 -24.46 17.25 -11.15
N THR A 338 -25.07 18.27 -10.56
CA THR A 338 -24.54 18.97 -9.38
C THR A 338 -24.88 18.19 -8.11
N TYR A 339 -24.12 18.40 -7.03
CA TYR A 339 -24.44 17.77 -5.74
C TYR A 339 -25.84 18.14 -5.23
N ALA A 340 -26.32 19.38 -5.47
CA ALA A 340 -27.66 19.81 -5.10
C ALA A 340 -28.76 19.09 -5.90
N GLU A 341 -28.52 18.81 -7.18
CA GLU A 341 -29.43 17.99 -7.99
C GLU A 341 -29.47 16.54 -7.50
N ILE A 342 -28.31 15.98 -7.14
CA ILE A 342 -28.23 14.61 -6.58
C ILE A 342 -28.96 14.53 -5.25
N GLU A 343 -28.75 15.47 -4.33
CA GLU A 343 -29.46 15.51 -3.05
C GLU A 343 -30.97 15.61 -3.22
N LYS A 344 -31.43 16.39 -4.21
CA LYS A 344 -32.86 16.54 -4.51
C LYS A 344 -33.47 15.31 -5.18
N GLN A 345 -32.77 14.68 -6.12
CA GLN A 345 -33.29 13.58 -6.93
C GLN A 345 -33.07 12.20 -6.29
N TYR A 346 -31.97 12.04 -5.55
CA TYR A 346 -31.53 10.80 -4.90
C TYR A 346 -31.11 11.06 -3.44
N PRO A 347 -32.02 11.54 -2.56
CA PRO A 347 -31.68 11.94 -1.19
C PRO A 347 -31.12 10.79 -0.34
N GLU A 348 -31.64 9.58 -0.51
CA GLU A 348 -31.14 8.39 0.21
C GLU A 348 -29.71 8.03 -0.20
N GLU A 349 -29.41 8.07 -1.50
CA GLU A 349 -28.08 7.81 -2.05
C GLU A 349 -27.06 8.87 -1.59
N PHE A 350 -27.47 10.14 -1.58
CA PHE A 350 -26.65 11.23 -1.08
C PHE A 350 -26.27 11.03 0.40
N ALA A 351 -27.25 10.67 1.24
CA ALA A 351 -27.02 10.39 2.65
C ALA A 351 -26.14 9.14 2.88
N LEU A 352 -26.37 8.06 2.13
CA LEU A 352 -25.56 6.83 2.19
C LEU A 352 -24.10 7.10 1.82
N ARG A 353 -23.87 7.94 0.82
CA ARG A 353 -22.53 8.34 0.40
C ARG A 353 -21.80 9.15 1.47
N ASP A 354 -22.49 10.04 2.18
CA ASP A 354 -21.87 10.82 3.24
C ASP A 354 -21.54 9.98 4.47
N GLN A 355 -22.35 8.95 4.77
CA GLN A 355 -22.10 8.00 5.85
C GLN A 355 -20.89 7.10 5.59
N GLU A 356 -20.78 6.55 4.37
CA GLU A 356 -19.80 5.50 4.03
C GLU A 356 -19.07 5.77 2.70
N LYS A 357 -18.53 6.98 2.56
CA LYS A 357 -17.99 7.50 1.29
C LYS A 357 -16.97 6.61 0.57
N TYR A 358 -16.16 5.84 1.31
CA TYR A 358 -15.16 4.96 0.72
C TYR A 358 -15.80 3.72 0.06
N LEU A 359 -16.81 3.15 0.72
CA LEU A 359 -17.47 1.90 0.31
C LEU A 359 -18.72 2.13 -0.53
N TYR A 360 -19.30 3.33 -0.46
CA TYR A 360 -20.44 3.73 -1.28
C TYR A 360 -20.10 3.61 -2.76
N ARG A 361 -20.91 2.85 -3.49
CA ARG A 361 -20.85 2.71 -4.94
C ARG A 361 -22.05 3.42 -5.55
N TYR A 362 -21.81 4.36 -6.45
CA TYR A 362 -22.88 5.00 -7.20
C TYR A 362 -23.72 3.96 -7.98
N PRO A 363 -25.06 4.12 -8.09
CA PRO A 363 -25.86 3.24 -8.92
C PRO A 363 -25.40 3.28 -10.38
N GLY A 364 -24.94 2.14 -10.90
CA GLY A 364 -24.36 2.05 -12.24
C GLY A 364 -22.95 2.62 -12.38
N GLY A 365 -22.29 3.00 -11.28
CA GLY A 365 -20.95 3.58 -11.27
C GLY A 365 -19.99 2.88 -10.30
N GLU A 366 -19.02 3.63 -9.77
CA GLU A 366 -17.90 3.15 -8.96
C GLU A 366 -17.97 3.65 -7.50
N SER A 367 -17.26 2.93 -6.62
CA SER A 367 -16.85 3.38 -5.29
C SER A 367 -15.36 3.78 -5.27
N TYR A 368 -14.89 4.40 -4.18
CA TYR A 368 -13.44 4.60 -4.00
C TYR A 368 -12.70 3.25 -3.89
N GLN A 369 -13.33 2.21 -3.36
CA GLN A 369 -12.76 0.86 -3.32
C GLN A 369 -12.56 0.28 -4.73
N ASP A 370 -13.52 0.48 -5.64
CA ASP A 370 -13.39 0.07 -7.04
C ASP A 370 -12.26 0.86 -7.73
N LEU A 371 -12.20 2.16 -7.46
CA LEU A 371 -11.17 3.04 -8.00
C LEU A 371 -9.75 2.61 -7.55
N VAL A 372 -9.58 2.22 -6.29
CA VAL A 372 -8.31 1.67 -5.79
C VAL A 372 -7.90 0.41 -6.57
N GLN A 373 -8.85 -0.52 -6.80
CA GLN A 373 -8.57 -1.73 -7.58
C GLN A 373 -8.20 -1.39 -9.03
N ARG A 374 -8.92 -0.46 -9.65
CA ARG A 374 -8.63 0.03 -11.01
C ARG A 374 -7.27 0.72 -11.13
N LEU A 375 -6.84 1.42 -10.09
CA LEU A 375 -5.57 2.17 -10.06
C LEU A 375 -4.36 1.31 -9.66
N GLU A 376 -4.55 0.06 -9.23
CA GLU A 376 -3.43 -0.81 -8.86
C GLU A 376 -2.34 -0.89 -9.96
N PRO A 377 -2.67 -1.09 -11.26
CA PRO A 377 -1.66 -1.11 -12.32
C PRO A 377 -0.90 0.23 -12.47
N VAL A 378 -1.56 1.37 -12.21
CA VAL A 378 -0.91 2.69 -12.22
C VAL A 378 0.13 2.78 -11.09
N ILE A 379 -0.22 2.31 -9.89
CA ILE A 379 0.71 2.29 -8.75
C ILE A 379 1.93 1.40 -9.06
N MET A 380 1.73 0.24 -9.69
CA MET A 380 2.84 -0.64 -10.09
C MET A 380 3.78 0.07 -11.07
N GLU A 381 3.21 0.77 -12.05
CA GLU A 381 3.99 1.52 -13.02
C GLU A 381 4.75 2.70 -12.36
N LEU A 382 4.11 3.45 -11.46
CA LEU A 382 4.78 4.53 -10.70
C LEU A 382 5.89 4.00 -9.78
N GLU A 383 5.76 2.78 -9.29
CA GLU A 383 6.80 2.14 -8.50
C GLU A 383 8.00 1.70 -9.36
N ARG A 384 7.79 1.44 -10.66
CA ARG A 384 8.81 1.03 -11.64
C ARG A 384 9.52 2.19 -12.33
N GLN A 385 8.82 3.30 -12.54
CA GLN A 385 9.30 4.44 -13.32
C GLN A 385 10.15 5.42 -12.51
N GLY A 386 10.95 6.22 -13.21
CA GLY A 386 11.67 7.37 -12.66
C GLY A 386 10.76 8.59 -12.48
N ASN A 387 11.10 9.71 -13.12
CA ASN A 387 10.33 10.95 -12.99
C ASN A 387 9.02 10.89 -13.78
N VAL A 388 7.88 11.08 -13.10
CA VAL A 388 6.56 10.99 -13.73
C VAL A 388 5.67 12.16 -13.27
N LEU A 389 4.97 12.79 -14.22
CA LEU A 389 3.85 13.68 -13.99
C LEU A 389 2.54 12.96 -14.33
N VAL A 390 1.63 12.87 -13.37
CA VAL A 390 0.28 12.34 -13.60
C VAL A 390 -0.74 13.47 -13.53
N ILE A 391 -1.39 13.76 -14.67
CA ILE A 391 -2.47 14.73 -14.81
C ILE A 391 -3.79 13.95 -14.78
N SER A 392 -4.50 14.01 -13.65
CA SER A 392 -5.69 13.20 -13.39
C SER A 392 -6.85 14.03 -12.86
N HIS A 393 -7.64 13.46 -11.95
CA HIS A 393 -8.89 14.00 -11.45
C HIS A 393 -8.95 13.95 -9.93
N GLN A 394 -10.01 14.47 -9.35
CA GLN A 394 -10.07 14.67 -7.91
C GLN A 394 -10.12 13.35 -7.13
N ALA A 395 -10.96 12.38 -7.51
CA ALA A 395 -11.03 11.12 -6.79
C ALA A 395 -9.79 10.25 -7.07
N VAL A 396 -9.34 10.21 -8.33
CA VAL A 396 -8.11 9.50 -8.74
C VAL A 396 -6.90 9.99 -7.96
N MET A 397 -6.66 11.30 -7.94
CA MET A 397 -5.50 11.90 -7.26
C MET A 397 -5.53 11.64 -5.75
N ARG A 398 -6.72 11.64 -5.12
CA ARG A 398 -6.87 11.25 -3.71
C ARG A 398 -6.42 9.82 -3.45
N CYS A 399 -6.80 8.87 -4.31
CA CYS A 399 -6.37 7.47 -4.18
C CYS A 399 -4.86 7.31 -4.34
N LEU A 400 -4.26 7.99 -5.32
CA LEU A 400 -2.80 7.98 -5.53
C LEU A 400 -2.06 8.60 -4.33
N LEU A 401 -2.54 9.75 -3.83
CA LEU A 401 -1.96 10.39 -2.65
C LEU A 401 -2.10 9.52 -1.40
N ALA A 402 -3.24 8.85 -1.22
CA ALA A 402 -3.44 7.93 -0.09
C ALA A 402 -2.41 6.79 -0.09
N TYR A 403 -2.05 6.28 -1.28
CA TYR A 403 -0.96 5.31 -1.41
C TYR A 403 0.38 5.92 -1.00
N PHE A 404 0.80 7.04 -1.59
CA PHE A 404 2.14 7.58 -1.33
C PHE A 404 2.33 8.13 0.08
N LEU A 405 1.27 8.67 0.68
CA LEU A 405 1.28 9.30 2.01
C LEU A 405 0.80 8.38 3.15
N ASP A 406 0.61 7.08 2.86
CA ASP A 406 0.21 6.05 3.82
C ASP A 406 -1.04 6.44 4.63
N LYS A 407 -2.13 6.78 3.90
CA LYS A 407 -3.43 7.13 4.51
C LYS A 407 -4.40 5.96 4.39
N GLY A 408 -4.90 5.47 5.53
CA GLY A 408 -5.82 4.33 5.59
C GLY A 408 -7.28 4.66 5.21
N ALA A 409 -8.06 3.64 4.85
CA ALA A 409 -9.46 3.76 4.41
C ALA A 409 -10.45 4.23 5.50
N ALA A 410 -10.18 3.92 6.78
CA ALA A 410 -11.11 4.17 7.88
C ALA A 410 -10.36 4.54 9.17
N THR A 411 -10.10 5.83 9.34
CA THR A 411 -10.09 6.46 10.65
C THR A 411 -11.01 7.66 10.53
N SER A 412 -12.05 7.67 11.35
CA SER A 412 -13.26 8.52 11.39
C SER A 412 -12.98 10.03 11.56
N GLY A 413 -12.14 10.57 10.69
CA GLY A 413 -11.71 11.96 10.68
C GLY A 413 -10.51 12.24 9.76
N THR A 414 -9.76 11.22 9.29
CA THR A 414 -8.46 11.44 8.62
C THR A 414 -8.55 11.48 7.10
N TRP A 415 -9.60 10.89 6.51
CA TRP A 415 -10.00 11.20 5.14
C TRP A 415 -10.45 12.65 5.00
N SER A 416 -10.82 13.31 6.10
CA SER A 416 -11.10 14.74 6.10
C SER A 416 -9.90 15.52 5.59
N PHE A 417 -8.64 15.14 5.80
CA PHE A 417 -7.51 15.91 5.23
C PHE A 417 -7.39 15.79 3.69
N CYS A 418 -7.73 14.65 3.11
CA CYS A 418 -7.74 14.45 1.64
C CYS A 418 -9.02 15.00 0.98
N PHE A 419 -10.13 15.09 1.73
CA PHE A 419 -11.41 15.66 1.28
C PHE A 419 -11.61 17.15 1.63
N GLN A 420 -10.93 17.69 2.64
CA GLN A 420 -11.03 19.09 3.11
C GLN A 420 -10.29 20.09 2.22
N MET A 421 -9.42 19.64 1.30
CA MET A 421 -8.94 20.51 0.21
C MET A 421 -10.08 21.01 -0.70
N SER A 422 -11.33 20.58 -0.49
CA SER A 422 -12.49 21.03 -1.24
C SER A 422 -13.36 22.08 -0.53
N TYR A 423 -13.06 22.46 0.73
CA TYR A 423 -13.91 23.39 1.51
C TYR A 423 -13.22 24.71 1.89
N ARG A 424 -12.07 25.03 1.29
CA ARG A 424 -11.47 26.37 1.36
C ARG A 424 -11.25 26.93 -0.03
N THR A 425 -12.34 27.32 -0.66
CA THR A 425 -12.45 28.48 -1.55
C THR A 425 -13.89 28.91 -1.58
#